data_AF-A0ABD5GJT6-F1
#
_entry.id   AF-A0ABD5GJT6-F1
#
_cell.length_a   1.000
_cell.length_b   1.000
_cell.length_c   1.000
_cell.angle_alpha   90.00
_cell.angle_beta   90.00
_cell.angle_gamma   90.00
#
_symmetry.space_group_name_H-M   'P 1'
#
loop_
_entity.id
_entity.type
_entity.pdbx_description
1 polymer ?
#
loop_
_entity_poly.entity_id
_entity_poly.type
_entity_poly.pdbx_seq_one_letter_code
_entity_poly.pdbx_strand_id
1 'polypeptide(L)'
;MNRTGRILTLGSLLLLSPLLAEAGGNSLLIPASGRCNLNTRPEDLQEALSNCQQAAKAGDTGAQYELGEFYYDGKRAPRDLQQALNWFEQASLKGNAQAQFRLGNMFFRGEGVPASNVQAYIVLKMAAVNGSDEAMDSADVVAGQMRTDELEIATQVLGQIFRNYLIELQTADGGSPFAPLP
;
A
#
# COMPACT_ATOMS: atom_id res chain seq x y z
N MET A 1 -55.99 49.95 31.14
CA MET A 1 -55.27 50.03 29.85
C MET A 1 -54.55 48.72 29.62
N ASN A 2 -54.84 48.11 28.48
CA ASN A 2 -54.47 46.77 28.06
C ASN A 2 -52.98 46.49 28.13
N ARG A 3 -52.61 45.28 28.59
CA ARG A 3 -52.07 44.20 27.75
C ARG A 3 -51.45 43.13 28.66
N THR A 4 -52.00 41.92 28.65
CA THR A 4 -51.12 40.74 28.61
C THR A 4 -51.87 39.63 27.90
N GLY A 5 -51.28 39.26 26.75
CA GLY A 5 -51.90 38.48 25.72
C GLY A 5 -51.87 36.98 25.99
N ARG A 6 -52.84 36.34 25.33
CA ARG A 6 -53.00 34.93 25.05
C ARG A 6 -51.70 34.25 24.61
N ILE A 7 -51.47 33.08 25.19
CA ILE A 7 -51.29 31.76 24.55
C ILE A 7 -50.95 31.84 23.05
N LEU A 8 -49.69 31.55 22.73
CA LEU A 8 -49.29 31.00 21.43
C LEU A 8 -48.37 29.80 21.69
N THR A 9 -48.91 28.64 21.34
CA THR A 9 -48.23 27.35 21.22
C THR A 9 -47.12 27.45 20.18
N LEU A 10 -45.88 27.24 20.60
CA LEU A 10 -44.81 26.78 19.71
C LEU A 10 -44.38 25.39 20.18
N GLY A 11 -44.91 24.38 19.51
CA GLY A 11 -44.39 23.02 19.56
C GLY A 11 -43.08 22.99 18.78
N SER A 12 -41.96 23.16 19.49
CA SER A 12 -40.65 22.73 19.03
C SER A 12 -40.41 21.32 19.58
N LEU A 13 -40.66 20.32 18.72
CA LEU A 13 -40.13 18.98 18.89
C LEU A 13 -38.60 19.06 18.81
N LEU A 14 -37.95 19.35 19.94
CA LEU A 14 -36.56 18.97 20.15
C LEU A 14 -36.57 17.47 20.41
N LEU A 15 -36.40 16.69 19.35
CA LEU A 15 -35.91 15.32 19.48
C LEU A 15 -34.51 15.44 20.09
N LEU A 16 -34.44 15.36 21.42
CA LEU A 16 -33.20 15.02 22.11
C LEU A 16 -32.79 13.64 21.57
N SER A 17 -31.86 13.64 20.62
CA SER A 17 -31.03 12.48 20.36
C SER A 17 -30.39 12.11 21.71
N PRO A 18 -30.59 10.89 22.24
CA PRO A 18 -29.84 10.50 23.41
C PRO A 18 -28.37 10.51 23.01
N LEU A 19 -27.61 11.46 23.54
CA LEU A 19 -26.18 11.29 23.72
C LEU A 19 -26.04 10.02 24.58
N LEU A 20 -25.79 8.90 23.90
CA LEU A 20 -25.19 7.74 24.52
C LEU A 20 -23.83 8.22 25.03
N ALA A 21 -23.81 8.55 26.32
CA ALA A 21 -22.60 8.61 27.08
C ALA A 21 -21.91 7.25 26.89
N GLU A 22 -20.81 7.24 26.16
CA GLU A 22 -19.86 6.13 26.21
C GLU A 22 -19.24 6.14 27.61
N ALA A 23 -19.95 5.50 28.53
CA ALA A 23 -19.38 5.02 29.75
C ALA A 23 -18.24 4.09 29.36
N GLY A 24 -17.02 4.44 29.81
CA GLY A 24 -15.81 3.66 29.60
C GLY A 24 -16.01 2.20 30.02
N GLY A 25 -16.30 1.37 29.04
CA GLY A 25 -16.03 -0.05 29.04
C GLY A 25 -14.81 -0.24 28.17
N ASN A 26 -13.77 -0.90 28.71
CA ASN A 26 -12.59 -1.31 27.95
C ASN A 26 -13.02 -1.96 26.62
N SER A 27 -12.91 -1.20 25.54
CA SER A 27 -13.11 -1.71 24.19
C SER A 27 -11.85 -2.47 23.79
N LEU A 28 -11.67 -3.63 24.40
CA LEU A 28 -10.75 -4.70 23.94
C LEU A 28 -11.28 -5.38 22.67
N LEU A 29 -12.33 -4.82 22.06
CA LEU A 29 -12.99 -5.29 20.85
C LEU A 29 -13.30 -4.12 19.90
N ILE A 30 -12.35 -3.21 19.71
CA ILE A 30 -12.05 -2.93 18.30
C ILE A 30 -11.55 -4.29 17.82
N PRO A 31 -12.22 -5.02 16.89
CA PRO A 31 -11.52 -6.12 16.26
C PRO A 31 -10.25 -5.45 15.76
N ALA A 32 -9.09 -5.82 16.31
CA ALA A 32 -7.85 -5.53 15.61
C ALA A 32 -8.19 -5.99 14.21
N SER A 33 -8.27 -5.07 13.26
CA SER A 33 -8.37 -5.39 11.85
C SER A 33 -7.10 -6.18 11.63
N GLY A 34 -7.21 -7.49 11.87
CA GLY A 34 -6.07 -8.34 12.15
C GLY A 34 -5.24 -8.21 10.91
N ARG A 35 -3.96 -7.82 11.08
CA ARG A 35 -3.03 -7.76 9.96
C ARG A 35 -3.30 -8.99 9.11
N CYS A 36 -3.65 -8.76 7.85
CA CYS A 36 -4.00 -9.85 6.94
C CYS A 36 -2.91 -10.92 7.05
N ASN A 37 -3.32 -12.13 7.43
CA ASN A 37 -2.42 -13.25 7.66
C ASN A 37 -3.10 -14.50 7.09
N LEU A 38 -2.53 -15.04 6.02
CA LEU A 38 -3.07 -16.22 5.36
C LEU A 38 -2.39 -17.51 5.85
N ASN A 39 -1.40 -17.39 6.74
CA ASN A 39 -0.82 -18.48 7.54
C ASN A 39 -1.75 -18.91 8.67
N THR A 40 -2.90 -19.47 8.26
CA THR A 40 -3.91 -20.03 9.15
C THR A 40 -4.14 -21.52 8.87
N ARG A 41 -4.95 -22.16 9.72
CA ARG A 41 -5.37 -23.55 9.55
C ARG A 41 -6.27 -23.69 8.30
N PRO A 42 -6.28 -24.84 7.63
CA PRO A 42 -7.08 -25.03 6.40
C PRO A 42 -8.57 -24.69 6.56
N GLU A 43 -9.17 -25.01 7.71
CA GLU A 43 -10.57 -24.73 8.02
C GLU A 43 -10.90 -23.23 8.12
N ASP A 44 -9.93 -22.41 8.51
CA ASP A 44 -10.09 -20.97 8.71
C ASP A 44 -9.68 -20.17 7.45
N LEU A 45 -9.08 -20.82 6.45
CA LEU A 45 -8.44 -20.16 5.31
C LEU A 45 -9.44 -19.36 4.47
N GLN A 46 -10.65 -19.88 4.27
CA GLN A 46 -11.65 -19.21 3.44
C GLN A 46 -12.09 -17.87 4.04
N GLU A 47 -12.30 -17.84 5.37
CA GLU A 47 -12.65 -16.62 6.09
C GLU A 47 -11.48 -15.64 6.11
N ALA A 48 -10.27 -16.11 6.42
CA ALA A 48 -9.06 -15.30 6.40
C ALA A 48 -8.82 -14.65 5.02
N LEU A 49 -9.00 -15.42 3.93
CA LEU A 49 -8.90 -14.92 2.57
C LEU A 49 -9.93 -13.83 2.27
N SER A 50 -11.19 -14.03 2.67
CA SER A 50 -12.26 -13.04 2.50
C SER A 50 -11.92 -11.73 3.21
N ASN A 51 -11.49 -11.81 4.48
CA ASN A 51 -11.14 -10.63 5.28
C ASN A 51 -9.91 -9.90 4.70
N CYS A 52 -8.89 -10.64 4.30
CA CYS A 52 -7.71 -10.09 3.60
C CYS A 52 -8.08 -9.37 2.29
N GLN A 53 -8.95 -9.98 1.48
CA GLN A 53 -9.44 -9.35 0.24
C GLN A 53 -10.20 -8.06 0.52
N GLN A 54 -11.01 -8.01 1.58
CA GLN A 54 -11.71 -6.79 1.98
C GLN A 54 -10.72 -5.70 2.40
N ALA A 55 -9.73 -6.03 3.24
CA ALA A 55 -8.70 -5.09 3.68
C ALA A 55 -7.86 -4.56 2.50
N ALA A 56 -7.44 -5.44 1.59
CA ALA A 56 -6.68 -5.06 0.41
C ALA A 56 -7.48 -4.14 -0.53
N LYS A 57 -8.78 -4.39 -0.70
CA LYS A 57 -9.71 -3.51 -1.45
C LYS A 57 -9.94 -2.17 -0.76
N ALA A 58 -9.91 -2.13 0.58
CA ALA A 58 -9.93 -0.91 1.37
C ALA A 58 -8.59 -0.14 1.34
N GLY A 59 -7.58 -0.69 0.66
CA GLY A 59 -6.29 -0.04 0.46
C GLY A 59 -5.23 -0.39 1.49
N ASP A 60 -5.45 -1.41 2.33
CA ASP A 60 -4.42 -1.91 3.24
C ASP A 60 -3.25 -2.52 2.45
N THR A 61 -2.09 -1.84 2.50
CA THR A 61 -0.89 -2.23 1.76
C THR A 61 -0.33 -3.58 2.22
N GLY A 62 -0.46 -3.91 3.51
CA GLY A 62 0.00 -5.19 4.06
C GLY A 62 -0.83 -6.36 3.53
N ALA A 63 -2.15 -6.19 3.47
CA ALA A 63 -3.07 -7.17 2.89
C ALA A 63 -2.88 -7.34 1.39
N GLN A 64 -2.59 -6.26 0.66
CA GLN A 64 -2.21 -6.35 -0.76
C GLN A 64 -0.94 -7.19 -0.92
N TYR A 65 0.10 -6.95 -0.12
CA TYR A 65 1.31 -7.78 -0.16
C TYR A 65 1.03 -9.25 0.19
N GLU A 66 0.30 -9.52 1.27
CA GLU A 66 0.00 -10.89 1.73
C GLU A 66 -0.83 -11.68 0.71
N LEU A 67 -1.77 -11.03 0.01
CA LEU A 67 -2.49 -11.65 -1.12
C LEU A 67 -1.56 -11.95 -2.29
N GLY A 68 -0.62 -11.06 -2.58
CA GLY A 68 0.42 -11.30 -3.57
C GLY A 68 1.22 -12.56 -3.27
N GLU A 69 1.75 -12.68 -2.05
CA GLU A 69 2.48 -13.88 -1.60
C GLU A 69 1.61 -15.14 -1.65
N PHE A 70 0.34 -15.04 -1.24
CA PHE A 70 -0.59 -16.18 -1.24
C PHE A 70 -0.77 -16.79 -2.63
N TYR A 71 -0.99 -15.97 -3.66
CA TYR A 71 -1.13 -16.45 -5.03
C TYR A 71 0.21 -16.81 -5.69
N TYR A 72 1.32 -16.19 -5.25
CA TYR A 72 2.65 -16.48 -5.75
C TYR A 72 3.18 -17.84 -5.28
N ASP A 73 2.99 -18.17 -3.99
CA ASP A 73 3.55 -19.38 -3.36
C ASP A 73 2.85 -20.66 -3.82
N GLY A 74 1.54 -20.60 -4.08
CA GLY A 74 0.76 -21.76 -4.51
C GLY A 74 0.63 -22.90 -3.47
N LYS A 75 1.03 -22.68 -2.21
CA LYS A 75 1.06 -23.73 -1.16
C LYS A 75 -0.33 -24.08 -0.60
N ARG A 76 -1.23 -23.09 -0.55
CA ARG A 76 -2.57 -23.18 0.07
C ARG A 76 -3.72 -23.00 -0.92
N ALA A 77 -3.41 -22.55 -2.12
CA ALA A 77 -4.30 -22.41 -3.26
C ALA A 77 -3.48 -22.62 -4.53
N PRO A 78 -4.10 -22.94 -5.68
CA PRO A 78 -3.37 -23.00 -6.96
C PRO A 78 -2.58 -21.71 -7.20
N ARG A 79 -1.33 -21.86 -7.64
CA ARG A 79 -0.47 -20.73 -7.99
C ARG A 79 -1.12 -19.91 -9.11
N ASP A 80 -1.25 -18.61 -8.91
CA ASP A 80 -1.80 -17.66 -9.88
C ASP A 80 -0.89 -16.43 -9.96
N LEU A 81 0.04 -16.46 -10.91
CA LEU A 81 1.03 -15.40 -11.04
C LEU A 81 0.44 -14.08 -11.53
N GLN A 82 -0.69 -14.09 -12.23
CA GLN A 82 -1.36 -12.87 -12.66
C GLN A 82 -1.99 -12.14 -11.47
N GLN A 83 -2.66 -12.88 -10.58
CA GLN A 83 -3.16 -12.30 -9.35
C GLN A 83 -2.03 -11.84 -8.42
N ALA A 84 -0.97 -12.61 -8.29
CA ALA A 84 0.21 -12.22 -7.52
C ALA A 84 0.78 -10.88 -8.03
N LEU A 85 1.02 -10.78 -9.35
CA LEU A 85 1.52 -9.58 -10.01
C LEU A 85 0.63 -8.36 -9.70
N ASN A 86 -0.67 -8.48 -9.91
CA ASN A 86 -1.63 -7.40 -9.68
C ASN A 86 -1.66 -6.91 -8.22
N TRP A 87 -1.52 -7.83 -7.25
CA TRP A 87 -1.50 -7.45 -5.83
C TRP A 87 -0.16 -6.84 -5.42
N PHE A 88 0.96 -7.38 -5.90
CA PHE A 88 2.28 -6.78 -5.68
C PHE A 88 2.39 -5.40 -6.32
N GLU A 89 1.88 -5.19 -7.52
CA GLU A 89 1.84 -3.88 -8.18
C GLU A 89 1.09 -2.85 -7.32
N GLN A 90 -0.09 -3.19 -6.82
CA GLN A 90 -0.85 -2.29 -5.95
C GLN A 90 -0.12 -1.93 -4.65
N ALA A 91 0.51 -2.90 -3.99
CA ALA A 91 1.29 -2.66 -2.78
C ALA A 91 2.58 -1.86 -3.09
N SER A 92 3.21 -2.16 -4.23
CA SER A 92 4.43 -1.52 -4.72
C SER A 92 4.23 -0.03 -4.98
N LEU A 93 3.11 0.35 -5.61
CA LEU A 93 2.74 1.75 -5.85
C LEU A 93 2.56 2.57 -4.56
N LYS A 94 2.35 1.90 -3.41
CA LYS A 94 2.24 2.53 -2.09
C LYS A 94 3.54 2.46 -1.28
N GLY A 95 4.66 2.10 -1.91
CA GLY A 95 5.97 2.08 -1.27
C GLY A 95 6.25 0.82 -0.43
N ASN A 96 5.48 -0.26 -0.58
CA ASN A 96 5.81 -1.50 0.12
C ASN A 96 7.09 -2.12 -0.47
N ALA A 97 8.18 -2.05 0.30
CA ALA A 97 9.49 -2.51 -0.15
C ALA A 97 9.53 -4.01 -0.51
N GLN A 98 8.82 -4.86 0.24
CA GLN A 98 8.78 -6.30 -0.01
C GLN A 98 7.98 -6.64 -1.27
N ALA A 99 6.86 -5.94 -1.52
CA ALA A 99 6.10 -6.06 -2.77
C ALA A 99 6.92 -5.59 -3.97
N GLN A 100 7.66 -4.47 -3.84
CA GLN A 100 8.58 -4.00 -4.87
C GLN A 100 9.68 -5.04 -5.13
N PHE A 101 10.28 -5.61 -4.09
CA PHE A 101 11.28 -6.66 -4.23
C PHE A 101 10.75 -7.89 -4.97
N ARG A 102 9.54 -8.37 -4.62
CA ARG A 102 8.87 -9.48 -5.31
C ARG A 102 8.58 -9.14 -6.78
N LEU A 103 8.00 -7.97 -7.04
CA LEU A 103 7.69 -7.49 -8.38
C LEU A 103 8.94 -7.36 -9.27
N GLY A 104 10.03 -6.81 -8.73
CA GLY A 104 11.31 -6.70 -9.40
C GLY A 104 11.89 -8.07 -9.78
N ASN A 105 11.81 -9.05 -8.88
CA ASN A 105 12.20 -10.43 -9.18
C ASN A 105 11.31 -11.09 -10.23
N MET A 106 10.00 -10.83 -10.22
CA MET A 106 9.08 -11.35 -11.25
C MET A 106 9.43 -10.81 -12.63
N PHE A 107 9.73 -9.51 -12.75
CA PHE A 107 10.23 -8.94 -14.01
C PHE A 107 11.58 -9.51 -14.42
N PHE A 108 12.49 -9.73 -13.48
CA PHE A 108 13.81 -10.27 -13.80
C PHE A 108 13.72 -11.70 -14.35
N ARG A 109 12.86 -12.52 -13.75
CA ARG A 109 12.70 -13.95 -14.08
C ARG A 109 11.66 -14.23 -15.16
N GLY A 110 10.85 -13.23 -15.52
CA GLY A 110 9.71 -13.41 -16.42
C GLY A 110 8.58 -14.25 -15.81
N GLU A 111 8.35 -14.13 -14.49
CA GLU A 111 7.34 -14.93 -13.79
C GLU A 111 5.97 -14.26 -13.85
N GLY A 112 5.07 -14.79 -14.69
CA GLY A 112 3.73 -14.22 -14.86
C GLY A 112 3.71 -12.90 -15.62
N VAL A 113 4.87 -12.40 -16.05
CA VAL A 113 5.03 -11.17 -16.82
C VAL A 113 6.22 -11.35 -17.78
N PRO A 114 6.25 -10.73 -18.97
CA PRO A 114 7.44 -10.79 -19.81
C PRO A 114 8.68 -10.29 -19.08
N ALA A 115 9.79 -11.01 -19.23
CA ALA A 115 11.04 -10.64 -18.57
C ALA A 115 11.53 -9.26 -19.04
N SER A 116 12.00 -8.43 -18.11
CA SER A 116 12.52 -7.10 -18.39
C SER A 116 13.53 -6.66 -17.34
N ASN A 117 14.82 -6.63 -17.72
CA ASN A 117 15.88 -6.15 -16.83
C ASN A 117 15.72 -4.66 -16.50
N VAL A 118 15.21 -3.84 -17.43
CA VAL A 118 14.93 -2.42 -17.20
C VAL A 118 13.89 -2.24 -16.09
N GLN A 119 12.75 -2.93 -16.19
CA GLN A 119 11.69 -2.83 -15.16
C GLN A 119 12.14 -3.44 -13.83
N ALA A 120 12.81 -4.59 -13.88
CA ALA A 120 13.37 -5.22 -12.69
C ALA A 120 14.32 -4.29 -11.94
N TYR A 121 15.28 -3.68 -12.64
CA TYR A 121 16.25 -2.77 -12.05
C TYR A 121 15.58 -1.55 -11.41
N ILE A 122 14.65 -0.90 -12.12
CA ILE A 122 13.93 0.27 -11.58
C ILE A 122 13.18 -0.10 -10.29
N VAL A 123 12.40 -1.18 -10.31
CA VAL A 123 11.59 -1.59 -9.16
C VAL A 123 12.46 -2.05 -7.98
N LEU A 124 13.56 -2.76 -8.23
CA LEU A 124 14.50 -3.18 -7.18
C LEU A 124 15.23 -1.98 -6.55
N LYS A 125 15.63 -0.97 -7.33
CA LYS A 125 16.20 0.26 -6.75
C LYS A 125 15.18 1.02 -5.92
N MET A 126 13.90 1.06 -6.31
CA MET A 126 12.83 1.60 -5.47
C MET A 126 12.65 0.80 -4.18
N ALA A 127 12.69 -0.53 -4.24
CA ALA A 127 12.62 -1.40 -3.06
C ALA A 127 13.74 -1.12 -2.07
N ALA A 128 14.97 -0.95 -2.56
CA ALA A 128 16.13 -0.62 -1.72
C ALA A 128 15.95 0.73 -1.01
N VAL A 129 15.46 1.74 -1.73
CA VAL A 129 15.15 3.07 -1.14
C VAL A 129 14.07 2.96 -0.05
N ASN A 130 13.09 2.06 -0.23
CA ASN A 130 12.02 1.83 0.74
C ASN A 130 12.38 0.83 1.86
N GLY A 131 13.64 0.39 1.94
CA GLY A 131 14.15 -0.42 3.06
C GLY A 131 14.15 -1.93 2.86
N SER A 132 14.17 -2.43 1.62
CA SER A 132 14.55 -3.82 1.34
C SER A 132 16.05 -3.90 1.13
N ASP A 133 16.77 -4.37 2.14
CA ASP A 133 18.23 -4.49 2.10
C ASP A 133 18.70 -5.44 0.99
N GLU A 134 17.94 -6.53 0.73
CA GLU A 134 18.26 -7.52 -0.30
C GLU A 134 18.06 -7.01 -1.73
N ALA A 135 17.30 -5.92 -1.89
CA ALA A 135 16.97 -5.40 -3.20
C ALA A 135 18.15 -4.73 -3.90
N MET A 136 19.11 -4.17 -3.14
CA MET A 136 20.30 -3.56 -3.75
C MET A 136 21.17 -4.63 -4.42
N ASP A 137 21.45 -5.73 -3.73
CA ASP A 137 22.23 -6.85 -4.29
C ASP A 137 21.54 -7.42 -5.54
N SER A 138 20.22 -7.57 -5.48
CA SER A 138 19.44 -8.01 -6.65
C SER A 138 19.51 -7.02 -7.81
N ALA A 139 19.45 -5.71 -7.53
CA ALA A 139 19.57 -4.70 -8.57
C ALA A 139 20.95 -4.71 -9.22
N ASP A 140 22.02 -4.94 -8.45
CA ASP A 140 23.38 -5.03 -8.96
C ASP A 140 23.57 -6.27 -9.86
N VAL A 141 22.96 -7.40 -9.47
CA VAL A 141 22.91 -8.61 -10.31
C VAL A 141 22.19 -8.33 -11.63
N VAL A 142 21.04 -7.64 -11.58
CA VAL A 142 20.30 -7.27 -12.79
C VAL A 142 21.13 -6.33 -13.67
N ALA A 143 21.75 -5.31 -13.09
CA ALA A 143 22.58 -4.34 -13.81
C ALA A 143 23.75 -5.00 -14.54
N GLY A 144 24.37 -6.04 -13.95
CA GLY A 144 25.42 -6.83 -14.59
C GLY A 144 24.98 -7.57 -15.86
N GLN A 145 23.66 -7.74 -16.08
CA GLN A 145 23.08 -8.38 -17.25
C GLN A 145 22.46 -7.39 -18.25
N MET A 146 22.47 -6.09 -17.94
CA MET A 146 21.90 -5.06 -18.79
C MET A 146 22.92 -4.60 -19.83
N ARG A 147 22.43 -4.29 -21.03
CA ARG A 147 23.22 -3.50 -21.97
C ARG A 147 23.35 -2.06 -21.48
N THR A 148 24.37 -1.36 -21.95
CA THR A 148 24.61 0.05 -21.57
C THR A 148 23.40 0.94 -21.89
N ASP A 149 22.73 0.75 -23.02
CA ASP A 149 21.53 1.49 -23.42
C ASP A 149 20.35 1.24 -22.47
N GLU A 150 20.17 -0.01 -22.02
CA GLU A 150 19.12 -0.38 -21.07
C GLU A 150 19.36 0.25 -19.70
N LEU A 151 20.62 0.23 -19.24
CA LEU A 151 20.99 0.84 -17.95
C LEU A 151 20.84 2.35 -18.00
N GLU A 152 21.19 2.98 -19.12
CA GLU A 152 20.96 4.40 -19.35
C GLU A 152 19.47 4.75 -19.28
N ILE A 153 18.60 4.00 -19.98
CA ILE A 153 17.15 4.19 -19.91
C ILE A 153 16.66 4.08 -18.47
N ALA A 154 17.04 3.03 -17.76
CA ALA A 154 16.57 2.80 -16.40
C ALA A 154 17.01 3.90 -15.42
N THR A 155 18.26 4.35 -15.52
CA THR A 155 18.79 5.43 -14.68
C THR A 155 18.18 6.79 -15.03
N GLN A 156 17.87 7.07 -16.30
CA GLN A 156 17.13 8.26 -16.70
C GLN A 156 15.72 8.30 -16.10
N VAL A 157 15.00 7.17 -16.10
CA VAL A 157 13.67 7.06 -15.48
C VAL A 157 13.75 7.30 -13.97
N LEU A 158 14.68 6.63 -13.27
CA LEU A 158 14.90 6.85 -11.83
C LEU A 158 15.23 8.32 -11.52
N GLY A 159 16.08 8.95 -12.33
CA GLY A 159 16.40 10.36 -12.22
C GLY A 159 15.18 11.27 -12.42
N GLN A 160 14.27 10.92 -13.33
CA GLN A 160 13.03 11.69 -13.52
C GLN A 160 12.09 11.56 -12.32
N ILE A 161 11.95 10.35 -11.76
CA ILE A 161 11.16 10.11 -10.55
C ILE A 161 11.69 10.99 -9.41
N PHE A 162 13.00 10.97 -9.18
CA PHE A 162 13.63 11.79 -8.13
C PHE A 162 13.45 13.31 -8.39
N ARG A 163 13.61 13.77 -9.64
CA ARG A 163 13.37 15.17 -9.99
C ARG A 163 11.93 15.60 -9.73
N ASN A 164 10.94 14.77 -10.07
CA ASN A 164 9.53 15.07 -9.80
C ASN A 164 9.28 15.21 -8.30
N TYR A 165 9.82 14.31 -7.48
CA TYR A 165 9.74 14.39 -6.03
C TYR A 165 10.32 15.71 -5.48
N LEU A 166 11.49 16.14 -5.97
CA LEU A 166 12.08 17.40 -5.55
C LEU A 166 11.22 18.63 -5.90
N ILE A 167 10.57 18.61 -7.06
CA ILE A 167 9.65 19.67 -7.48
C ILE A 167 8.44 19.73 -6.54
N GLU A 168 7.87 18.56 -6.19
CA GLU A 168 6.76 18.47 -5.24
C GLU A 168 7.14 19.07 -3.88
N LEU A 169 8.32 18.74 -3.34
CA LEU A 169 8.83 19.33 -2.10
C LEU A 169 8.97 20.85 -2.18
N GLN A 170 9.54 21.36 -3.28
CA GLN A 170 9.68 22.80 -3.49
C GLN A 170 8.32 23.52 -3.50
N THR A 171 7.30 22.91 -4.10
CA THR A 171 5.95 23.48 -4.13
C THR A 171 5.24 23.46 -2.78
N ALA A 172 5.59 22.50 -1.90
CA ALA A 172 5.01 22.38 -0.57
C ALA A 172 5.61 23.38 0.43
N ASP A 173 6.94 23.51 0.45
CA ASP A 173 7.66 24.26 1.49
C ASP A 173 8.12 25.66 1.03
N GLY A 174 8.01 25.98 -0.27
CA GLY A 174 8.41 27.27 -0.85
C GLY A 174 9.93 27.55 -0.83
N GLY A 175 10.72 26.67 -0.22
CA GLY A 175 12.18 26.71 -0.15
C GLY A 175 12.86 25.78 -1.15
N SER A 176 14.18 25.93 -1.33
CA SER A 176 14.96 24.98 -2.14
C SER A 176 14.93 23.60 -1.46
N PRO A 177 14.61 22.51 -2.17
CA PRO A 177 14.62 21.15 -1.61
C PRO A 177 16.05 20.65 -1.28
N PHE A 178 17.08 21.44 -1.65
CA PHE A 178 18.48 21.18 -1.32
C PHE A 178 19.03 22.11 -0.23
N ALA A 179 18.19 22.93 0.38
CA ALA A 179 18.62 23.71 1.53
C ALA A 179 19.03 22.76 2.68
N PRO A 180 20.12 23.05 3.43
CA PRO A 180 20.46 22.28 4.61
C PRO A 180 19.27 22.23 5.58
N LEU A 181 18.95 21.05 6.10
CA LEU A 181 18.00 20.91 7.21
C LEU A 181 18.59 21.63 8.45
N PRO A 182 17.78 22.37 9.22
CA PRO A 182 18.23 23.06 10.43
C PRO A 182 18.73 22.10 11.52
#